data_AF-A0A1F8KGP9-F1
#
_entry.id   AF-A0A1F8KGP9-F1
#
_cell.length_a   1.000
_cell.length_b   1.000
_cell.length_c   1.000
_cell.angle_alpha   90.00
_cell.angle_beta   90.00
_cell.angle_gamma   90.00
#
_symmetry.space_group_name_H-M   'P 1'
#
loop_
_entity.id
_entity.type
_entity.pdbx_description
1 polymer ?
#
loop_
_entity_poly.entity_id
_entity_poly.type
_entity_poly.pdbx_seq_one_letter_code
_entity_poly.pdbx_strand_id
1 'polypeptide(L)'
;MDIQLEESKSVKFSTMVYQALLELYPRNFKSEYSNLMAQVFRDSCLRAVDRSTPGGLLGLWGFTLIDTFVSIIEQYSNRGAEMTQSKWIKMSGWLMALSGLFIVLSIFASSRPVFNEANAASLPIDRFLKPAASPLMVISILCLTAGVLGLRSRFFATASRLGRTGLVISLVGTVAAVVGAIGLGIVDQSPWWQTLMLGVTAAMLGLVLFGIDAQRKKFFSTANFLPILIGLPWLALLLADILLDVVTKVNSQLPDIAFAITTAVTIFGLIALGVLLARSTTKSMTPAT
;
A
#
# COMPACT_ATOMS: atom_id res chain seq x y z
N MET A 1 14.62 -24.63 -21.72
CA MET A 1 13.33 -24.27 -22.33
C MET A 1 12.38 -23.64 -21.32
N ASP A 2 12.41 -24.07 -20.05
CA ASP A 2 11.53 -23.54 -18.99
C ASP A 2 11.73 -22.05 -18.65
N ILE A 3 12.97 -21.54 -18.77
CA ILE A 3 13.30 -20.14 -18.47
C ILE A 3 12.54 -19.16 -19.41
N GLN A 4 12.49 -19.44 -20.72
CA GLN A 4 11.76 -18.59 -21.67
C GLN A 4 10.24 -18.61 -21.45
N LEU A 5 9.73 -19.72 -20.91
CA LEU A 5 8.30 -19.89 -20.61
C LEU A 5 7.90 -19.11 -19.36
N GLU A 6 8.76 -19.06 -18.34
CA GLU A 6 8.55 -18.21 -17.16
C GLU A 6 8.66 -16.73 -17.48
N GLU A 7 9.67 -16.33 -18.27
CA GLU A 7 9.86 -14.95 -18.71
C GLU A 7 8.62 -14.40 -19.43
N SER A 8 8.00 -15.20 -20.31
CA SER A 8 6.77 -14.80 -20.98
C SER A 8 5.59 -14.63 -20.00
N LYS A 9 5.50 -15.40 -18.92
CA LYS A 9 4.41 -15.30 -17.94
C LYS A 9 4.53 -14.04 -17.09
N SER A 10 5.74 -13.73 -16.61
CA SER A 10 6.01 -12.54 -15.79
C SER A 10 5.75 -11.22 -16.53
N VAL A 11 6.10 -11.15 -17.82
CA VAL A 11 5.79 -9.99 -18.66
C VAL A 11 4.30 -9.83 -18.91
N LYS A 12 3.58 -10.93 -19.19
CA LYS A 12 2.12 -10.91 -19.38
C LYS A 12 1.41 -10.45 -18.11
N PHE A 13 1.78 -11.02 -16.96
CA PHE A 13 1.22 -10.62 -15.67
C PHE A 13 1.49 -9.15 -15.39
N SER A 14 2.73 -8.69 -15.59
CA SER A 14 3.08 -7.28 -15.38
C SER A 14 2.25 -6.35 -16.26
N THR A 15 2.11 -6.69 -17.54
CA THR A 15 1.31 -5.90 -18.49
C THR A 15 -0.16 -5.83 -18.06
N MET A 16 -0.73 -6.94 -17.60
CA MET A 16 -2.11 -6.99 -17.11
C MET A 16 -2.31 -6.10 -15.88
N VAL A 17 -1.39 -6.14 -14.92
CA VAL A 17 -1.44 -5.29 -13.73
C VAL A 17 -1.31 -3.82 -14.12
N TYR A 18 -0.41 -3.48 -15.05
CA TYR A 18 -0.24 -2.10 -15.49
C TYR A 18 -1.48 -1.58 -16.24
N GLN A 19 -2.10 -2.39 -17.10
CA GLN A 19 -3.36 -2.04 -17.74
C GLN A 19 -4.47 -1.78 -16.71
N ALA A 20 -4.54 -2.59 -15.65
CA ALA A 20 -5.48 -2.35 -14.55
C ALA A 20 -5.17 -1.04 -13.81
N LEU A 21 -3.90 -0.65 -13.66
CA LEU A 21 -3.52 0.64 -13.08
C LEU A 21 -3.90 1.82 -13.98
N LEU A 22 -3.84 1.66 -15.31
CA LEU A 22 -4.22 2.72 -16.25
C LEU A 22 -5.72 3.09 -16.17
N GLU A 23 -6.56 2.22 -15.61
CA GLU A 23 -7.97 2.55 -15.34
C GLU A 23 -8.16 3.67 -14.30
N LEU A 24 -7.10 3.99 -13.53
CA LEU A 24 -7.11 5.11 -12.59
C LEU A 24 -6.95 6.48 -13.26
N TYR A 25 -6.57 6.53 -14.54
CA TYR A 25 -6.45 7.80 -15.26
C TYR A 25 -7.82 8.39 -15.65
N PRO A 26 -7.93 9.73 -15.73
CA PRO A 26 -9.13 10.37 -16.26
C PRO A 26 -9.50 9.88 -17.66
N ARG A 27 -10.80 9.70 -17.94
CA ARG A 27 -11.32 9.12 -19.21
C ARG A 27 -10.67 9.69 -20.47
N ASN A 28 -10.55 11.01 -20.55
CA ASN A 28 -10.01 11.70 -21.73
C ASN A 28 -8.52 11.40 -21.95
N PHE A 29 -7.74 11.28 -20.87
CA PHE A 29 -6.33 10.90 -20.98
C PHE A 29 -6.22 9.41 -21.32
N LYS A 30 -7.04 8.57 -20.68
CA LYS A 30 -7.09 7.14 -20.92
C LYS A 30 -7.39 6.81 -22.38
N SER A 31 -8.39 7.46 -22.99
CA SER A 31 -8.77 7.19 -24.39
C SER A 31 -7.67 7.47 -25.40
N GLU A 32 -6.79 8.43 -25.10
CA GLU A 32 -5.74 8.89 -26.01
C GLU A 32 -4.42 8.12 -25.78
N TYR A 33 -4.05 7.88 -24.52
CA TYR A 33 -2.70 7.40 -24.18
C TYR A 33 -2.63 5.97 -23.62
N SER A 34 -3.73 5.36 -23.17
CA SER A 34 -3.66 4.07 -22.44
C SER A 34 -3.02 2.93 -23.24
N ASN A 35 -3.42 2.76 -24.51
CA ASN A 35 -2.87 1.73 -25.38
C ASN A 35 -1.37 1.93 -25.64
N LEU A 36 -0.95 3.18 -25.87
CA LEU A 36 0.46 3.53 -26.09
C LEU A 36 1.29 3.30 -24.83
N MET A 37 0.82 3.72 -23.66
CA MET A 37 1.51 3.51 -22.39
C MET A 37 1.64 2.03 -22.06
N ALA A 38 0.57 1.25 -22.25
CA ALA A 38 0.61 -0.21 -22.03
C ALA A 38 1.60 -0.90 -22.96
N GLN A 39 1.69 -0.47 -24.22
CA GLN A 39 2.67 -0.99 -25.18
C GLN A 39 4.10 -0.63 -24.78
N VAL A 40 4.37 0.63 -24.44
CA VAL A 40 5.70 1.09 -23.98
C VAL A 40 6.13 0.34 -22.73
N PHE A 41 5.22 0.13 -21.79
CA PHE A 41 5.49 -0.64 -20.58
C PHE A 41 5.83 -2.09 -20.91
N ARG A 42 5.02 -2.76 -21.75
CA ARG A 42 5.29 -4.13 -22.20
C ARG A 42 6.64 -4.26 -22.90
N ASP A 43 6.97 -3.34 -23.81
CA ASP A 43 8.26 -3.32 -24.50
C ASP A 43 9.41 -3.08 -23.54
N SER A 44 9.21 -2.26 -22.51
CA SER A 44 10.18 -2.04 -21.44
C SER A 44 10.36 -3.29 -20.58
N CYS A 45 9.29 -4.04 -20.29
CA CYS A 45 9.36 -5.31 -19.58
C CYS A 45 10.16 -6.34 -20.38
N LEU A 46 9.93 -6.46 -21.69
CA LEU A 46 10.69 -7.37 -22.57
C LEU A 46 12.19 -7.03 -22.55
N ARG A 47 12.54 -5.74 -22.72
CA ARG A 47 13.93 -5.30 -22.65
C ARG A 47 14.57 -5.52 -21.28
N ALA A 48 13.80 -5.36 -20.20
CA ALA A 48 14.27 -5.56 -18.84
C ALA A 48 14.59 -7.05 -18.57
N VAL A 49 13.83 -7.95 -19.19
CA VAL A 49 14.08 -9.39 -19.16
C VAL A 49 15.29 -9.76 -20.03
N ASP A 50 15.35 -9.29 -21.28
CA ASP A 50 16.43 -9.59 -22.24
C ASP A 50 17.82 -9.20 -21.72
N ARG A 51 17.91 -8.12 -20.92
CA ARG A 51 19.19 -7.65 -20.36
C ARG A 51 19.71 -8.51 -19.22
N SER A 52 18.99 -9.56 -18.80
CA SER A 52 19.33 -10.49 -17.72
C SER A 52 19.81 -9.81 -16.43
N THR A 53 19.45 -8.54 -16.21
CA THR A 53 19.91 -7.79 -15.05
C THR A 53 19.04 -8.22 -13.87
N PRO A 54 19.63 -8.75 -12.78
CA PRO A 54 18.87 -9.10 -11.59
C PRO A 54 18.09 -7.87 -11.11
N GLY A 55 16.76 -7.96 -11.12
CA GLY A 55 15.88 -6.85 -10.72
C GLY A 55 15.58 -5.79 -11.80
N GLY A 56 15.90 -6.02 -13.08
CA GLY A 56 15.57 -5.08 -14.16
C GLY A 56 14.07 -4.77 -14.25
N LEU A 57 13.22 -5.81 -14.14
CA LEU A 57 11.77 -5.66 -14.11
C LEU A 57 11.28 -4.90 -12.86
N LEU A 58 12.01 -5.03 -11.74
CA LEU A 58 11.70 -4.31 -10.51
C LEU A 58 11.99 -2.82 -10.65
N GLY A 59 13.19 -2.46 -11.08
CA GLY A 59 13.55 -1.05 -11.27
C GLY A 59 12.51 -0.36 -12.16
N LEU A 60 12.11 -1.04 -13.24
CA LEU A 60 11.04 -0.58 -14.12
C LEU A 60 9.72 -0.38 -13.37
N TRP A 61 9.25 -1.35 -12.59
CA TRP A 61 8.02 -1.24 -11.80
C TRP A 61 8.06 -0.10 -10.78
N GLY A 62 9.16 0.06 -10.04
CA GLY A 62 9.34 1.13 -9.07
C GLY A 62 9.23 2.51 -9.71
N PHE A 63 9.96 2.74 -10.80
CA PHE A 63 9.90 4.00 -11.55
C PHE A 63 8.52 4.22 -12.17
N THR A 64 7.94 3.18 -12.78
CA THR A 64 6.64 3.27 -13.47
C THR A 64 5.51 3.57 -12.48
N LEU A 65 5.52 2.98 -11.29
CA LEU A 65 4.50 3.25 -10.27
C LEU A 65 4.60 4.67 -9.75
N ILE A 66 5.81 5.13 -9.40
CA ILE A 66 6.02 6.50 -8.93
C ILE A 66 5.57 7.48 -10.00
N ASP A 67 6.02 7.29 -11.25
CA ASP A 67 5.64 8.11 -12.39
C ASP A 67 4.12 8.11 -12.62
N THR A 68 3.50 6.92 -12.56
CA THR A 68 2.05 6.77 -12.72
C THR A 68 1.29 7.48 -11.62
N PHE A 69 1.71 7.36 -10.36
CA PHE A 69 1.06 8.04 -9.25
C PHE A 69 1.22 9.56 -9.34
N VAL A 70 2.41 10.05 -9.66
CA VAL A 70 2.67 11.48 -9.87
C VAL A 70 1.82 12.00 -11.02
N SER A 71 1.81 11.31 -12.15
CA SER A 71 1.03 11.66 -13.34
C SER A 71 -0.47 11.65 -13.06
N ILE A 72 -1.00 10.67 -12.32
CA ILE A 72 -2.40 10.65 -11.91
C ILE A 72 -2.72 11.88 -11.05
N ILE A 73 -1.93 12.13 -10.00
CA ILE A 73 -2.12 13.28 -9.11
C ILE A 73 -2.07 14.59 -9.90
N GLU A 74 -1.10 14.73 -10.79
CA GLU A 74 -0.90 15.91 -11.61
C GLU A 74 -2.05 16.11 -12.61
N GLN A 75 -2.48 15.06 -13.30
CA GLN A 75 -3.61 15.13 -14.23
C GLN A 75 -4.91 15.51 -13.51
N TYR A 76 -5.15 14.97 -12.31
CA TYR A 76 -6.29 15.37 -11.48
C TYR A 76 -6.16 16.80 -10.94
N SER A 77 -4.93 17.26 -10.63
CA SER A 77 -4.65 18.60 -10.13
C SER A 77 -4.75 19.69 -11.22
N ASN A 78 -4.19 19.44 -12.40
CA ASN A 78 -4.02 20.43 -13.47
C ASN A 78 -5.24 20.56 -14.38
N ARG A 79 -6.06 19.50 -14.55
CA ARG A 79 -7.23 19.57 -15.44
C ARG A 79 -8.48 20.19 -14.80
N GLY A 80 -8.43 20.68 -13.56
CA GLY A 80 -9.62 21.25 -12.92
C GLY A 80 -10.79 20.25 -12.92
N ALA A 81 -10.49 18.95 -12.71
CA ALA A 81 -11.56 17.98 -12.54
C ALA A 81 -12.39 18.44 -11.34
N GLU A 82 -13.70 18.50 -11.52
CA GLU A 82 -14.76 18.89 -10.59
C GLU A 82 -14.71 18.22 -9.19
N MET A 83 -13.72 17.36 -8.91
CA MET A 83 -13.36 16.94 -7.58
C MET A 83 -12.60 18.06 -6.87
N THR A 84 -13.36 18.90 -6.17
CA THR A 84 -12.82 19.78 -5.13
C THR A 84 -11.88 18.99 -4.21
N GLN A 85 -10.84 19.63 -3.68
CA GLN A 85 -9.92 19.04 -2.68
C GLN A 85 -10.70 18.30 -1.57
N SER A 86 -11.87 18.81 -1.20
CA SER A 86 -12.82 18.15 -0.30
C SER A 86 -13.25 16.76 -0.77
N LYS A 87 -13.66 16.59 -2.03
CA LYS A 87 -14.08 15.30 -2.59
C LYS A 87 -12.91 14.31 -2.67
N TRP A 88 -11.69 14.76 -3.01
CA TRP A 88 -10.48 13.93 -2.95
C TRP A 88 -10.20 13.44 -1.53
N ILE A 89 -10.18 14.35 -0.55
CA ILE A 89 -9.99 14.00 0.87
C ILE A 89 -11.04 12.97 1.31
N LYS A 90 -12.31 13.15 0.92
CA LYS A 90 -13.37 12.20 1.27
C LYS A 90 -13.13 10.81 0.68
N MET A 91 -12.80 10.74 -0.60
CA MET A 91 -12.51 9.48 -1.29
C MET A 91 -11.29 8.79 -0.69
N SER A 92 -10.21 9.53 -0.43
CA SER A 92 -8.99 8.99 0.20
C SER A 92 -9.24 8.43 1.60
N GLY A 93 -10.14 9.04 2.38
CA GLY A 93 -10.58 8.50 3.67
C GLY A 93 -11.29 7.15 3.53
N TRP A 94 -12.19 7.01 2.55
CA TRP A 94 -12.82 5.72 2.26
C TRP A 94 -11.84 4.67 1.75
N LEU A 95 -10.87 5.07 0.90
CA LEU A 95 -9.81 4.17 0.44
C LEU A 95 -8.93 3.69 1.60
N MET A 96 -8.58 4.56 2.54
CA MET A 96 -7.87 4.15 3.77
C MET A 96 -8.67 3.13 4.57
N ALA A 97 -9.99 3.32 4.71
CA ALA A 97 -10.84 2.35 5.41
C ALA A 97 -10.93 1.00 4.66
N LEU A 98 -11.07 1.04 3.33
CA LEU A 98 -11.07 -0.16 2.48
C LEU A 98 -9.74 -0.91 2.52
N SER A 99 -8.61 -0.21 2.68
CA SER A 99 -7.31 -0.86 2.87
C SER A 99 -7.34 -1.86 4.02
N GLY A 100 -7.87 -1.45 5.19
CA GLY A 100 -8.00 -2.34 6.36
C GLY A 100 -8.85 -3.58 6.08
N LEU A 101 -9.95 -3.44 5.33
CA LEU A 101 -10.77 -4.57 4.90
C LEU A 101 -9.99 -5.53 3.98
N PHE A 102 -9.26 -4.99 3.00
CA PHE A 102 -8.46 -5.82 2.09
C PHE A 102 -7.28 -6.50 2.79
N ILE A 103 -6.71 -5.93 3.86
CA ILE A 103 -5.73 -6.64 4.71
C ILE A 103 -6.37 -7.89 5.31
N VAL A 104 -7.56 -7.78 5.90
CA VAL A 104 -8.28 -8.94 6.49
C VAL A 104 -8.51 -10.02 5.43
N LEU A 105 -9.03 -9.62 4.26
CA LEU A 105 -9.31 -10.56 3.18
C LEU A 105 -8.03 -11.22 2.65
N SER A 106 -6.93 -10.46 2.55
CA SER A 106 -5.63 -10.99 2.14
C SER A 106 -5.06 -11.97 3.16
N ILE A 107 -5.11 -11.65 4.46
CA ILE A 107 -4.66 -12.55 5.53
C ILE A 107 -5.49 -13.84 5.53
N PHE A 108 -6.81 -13.72 5.45
CA PHE A 108 -7.71 -14.87 5.39
C PHE A 108 -7.46 -15.74 4.16
N ALA A 109 -7.23 -15.13 2.99
CA ALA A 109 -6.85 -15.84 1.78
C ALA A 109 -5.48 -16.53 1.92
N SER A 110 -4.52 -15.87 2.57
CA SER A 110 -3.16 -16.39 2.79
C SER A 110 -3.09 -17.53 3.80
N SER A 111 -4.01 -17.60 4.76
CA SER A 111 -4.04 -18.67 5.78
C SER A 111 -4.67 -19.97 5.27
N ARG A 112 -5.30 -19.96 4.08
CA ARG A 112 -5.84 -21.17 3.46
C ARG A 112 -4.71 -22.13 3.06
N PRO A 113 -4.91 -23.45 3.16
CA PRO A 113 -3.97 -24.44 2.64
C PRO A 113 -3.88 -24.34 1.11
N VAL A 114 -2.76 -24.82 0.54
CA VAL A 114 -2.69 -25.04 -0.91
C VAL A 114 -3.70 -26.12 -1.26
N PHE A 115 -4.55 -25.86 -2.27
CA PHE A 115 -5.57 -26.80 -2.69
C PHE A 115 -4.96 -28.15 -3.09
N ASN A 116 -5.45 -29.22 -2.49
CA ASN A 116 -5.01 -30.59 -2.76
C ASN A 116 -6.20 -31.52 -2.53
N GLU A 117 -6.65 -32.22 -3.58
CA GLU A 117 -7.82 -33.11 -3.51
C GLU A 117 -7.67 -34.22 -2.44
N ALA A 118 -6.44 -34.60 -2.09
CA ALA A 118 -6.16 -35.57 -1.03
C ALA A 118 -6.16 -34.97 0.39
N ASN A 119 -6.14 -33.64 0.52
CA ASN A 119 -6.15 -32.96 1.81
C ASN A 119 -7.59 -32.59 2.19
N ALA A 120 -8.14 -33.30 3.18
CA ALA A 120 -9.50 -33.08 3.70
C ALA A 120 -9.73 -31.67 4.28
N ALA A 121 -8.67 -30.95 4.67
CA ALA A 121 -8.78 -29.56 5.13
C ALA A 121 -8.90 -28.54 3.99
N SER A 122 -8.59 -28.94 2.75
CA SER A 122 -8.68 -28.07 1.59
C SER A 122 -10.10 -28.07 1.02
N LEU A 123 -10.60 -26.87 0.69
CA LEU A 123 -11.89 -26.67 0.05
C LEU A 123 -11.69 -26.36 -1.44
N PRO A 124 -12.63 -26.72 -2.34
CA PRO A 124 -12.54 -26.37 -3.76
C PRO A 124 -12.37 -24.87 -4.04
N ILE A 125 -12.79 -24.00 -3.12
CA ILE A 125 -12.63 -22.54 -3.23
C ILE A 125 -11.17 -22.09 -2.99
N ASP A 126 -10.34 -22.90 -2.33
CA ASP A 126 -8.95 -22.56 -1.98
C ASP A 126 -8.06 -22.40 -3.22
N ARG A 127 -8.43 -23.05 -4.34
CA ARG A 127 -7.80 -22.86 -5.65
C ARG A 127 -7.85 -21.42 -6.14
N PHE A 128 -8.82 -20.64 -5.67
CA PHE A 128 -8.98 -19.23 -6.00
C PHE A 128 -8.56 -18.31 -4.86
N LEU A 129 -8.85 -18.67 -3.61
CA LEU A 129 -8.51 -17.82 -2.47
C LEU A 129 -7.00 -17.68 -2.30
N LYS A 130 -6.24 -18.78 -2.34
CA LYS A 130 -4.80 -18.73 -2.08
C LYS A 130 -4.05 -17.84 -3.08
N PRO A 131 -4.26 -17.95 -4.41
CA PRO A 131 -3.65 -17.03 -5.38
C PRO A 131 -4.16 -15.59 -5.28
N ALA A 132 -5.38 -15.38 -4.77
CA ALA A 132 -5.94 -14.03 -4.60
C ALA A 132 -5.30 -13.25 -3.43
N ALA A 133 -4.59 -13.91 -2.51
CA ALA A 133 -3.96 -13.27 -1.36
C ALA A 133 -2.99 -12.14 -1.75
N SER A 134 -2.09 -12.39 -2.72
CA SER A 134 -1.09 -11.41 -3.16
C SER A 134 -1.71 -10.20 -3.87
N PRO A 135 -2.61 -10.36 -4.87
CA PRO A 135 -3.33 -9.23 -5.45
C PRO A 135 -4.12 -8.41 -4.42
N LEU A 136 -4.80 -9.07 -3.47
CA LEU A 136 -5.53 -8.37 -2.41
C LEU A 136 -4.59 -7.56 -1.51
N MET A 137 -3.40 -8.08 -1.19
CA MET A 137 -2.38 -7.34 -0.45
C MET A 137 -1.93 -6.09 -1.22
N VAL A 138 -1.63 -6.23 -2.51
CA VAL A 138 -1.23 -5.10 -3.36
C VAL A 138 -2.33 -4.03 -3.39
N ILE A 139 -3.58 -4.43 -3.64
CA ILE A 139 -4.74 -3.52 -3.64
C ILE A 139 -4.86 -2.82 -2.28
N SER A 140 -4.71 -3.55 -1.18
CA SER A 140 -4.75 -2.96 0.16
C SER A 140 -3.69 -1.87 0.36
N ILE A 141 -2.45 -2.09 -0.05
CA ILE A 141 -1.35 -1.13 0.12
C ILE A 141 -1.54 0.08 -0.83
N LEU A 142 -2.08 -0.13 -2.03
CA LEU A 142 -2.45 0.97 -2.94
C LEU A 142 -3.54 1.86 -2.31
N CYS A 143 -4.58 1.24 -1.72
CA CYS A 143 -5.61 1.93 -0.98
C CYS A 143 -5.05 2.71 0.23
N LEU A 144 -4.10 2.11 0.97
CA LEU A 144 -3.41 2.79 2.07
C LEU A 144 -2.63 4.00 1.57
N THR A 145 -1.90 3.85 0.47
CA THR A 145 -1.11 4.93 -0.18
C THR A 145 -2.01 6.11 -0.54
N ALA A 146 -3.16 5.85 -1.17
CA ALA A 146 -4.15 6.88 -1.47
C ALA A 146 -4.68 7.56 -0.20
N GLY A 147 -4.92 6.79 0.86
CA GLY A 147 -5.28 7.32 2.18
C GLY A 147 -4.23 8.27 2.76
N VAL A 148 -2.96 7.89 2.73
CA VAL A 148 -1.84 8.72 3.21
C VAL A 148 -1.68 9.99 2.39
N LEU A 149 -1.85 9.91 1.05
CA LEU A 149 -1.92 11.08 0.17
C LEU A 149 -3.09 12.01 0.56
N GLY A 150 -4.23 11.42 0.94
CA GLY A 150 -5.36 12.14 1.54
C GLY A 150 -4.99 12.94 2.77
N LEU A 151 -4.38 12.28 3.76
CA LEU A 151 -3.89 12.92 4.99
C LEU A 151 -2.89 14.04 4.67
N ARG A 152 -1.97 13.79 3.74
CA ARG A 152 -1.00 14.79 3.27
C ARG A 152 -1.68 16.00 2.64
N SER A 153 -2.54 15.79 1.65
CA SER A 153 -3.23 16.90 0.96
C SER A 153 -4.04 17.79 1.91
N ARG A 154 -4.53 17.22 3.02
CA ARG A 154 -5.29 17.95 4.03
C ARG A 154 -4.43 18.66 5.08
N PHE A 155 -3.45 17.97 5.64
CA PHE A 155 -2.75 18.44 6.85
C PHE A 155 -1.34 18.94 6.60
N PHE A 156 -0.77 18.78 5.40
CA PHE A 156 0.63 19.13 5.16
C PHE A 156 0.93 20.61 5.41
N ALA A 157 0.03 21.52 5.02
CA ALA A 157 0.22 22.96 5.23
C ALA A 157 0.22 23.33 6.73
N THR A 158 -0.68 22.73 7.52
CA THR A 158 -0.84 23.03 8.95
C THR A 158 0.07 22.20 9.87
N ALA A 159 0.61 21.09 9.37
CA ALA A 159 1.53 20.20 10.08
C ALA A 159 2.84 20.90 10.45
N SER A 160 3.40 20.54 11.62
CA SER A 160 4.76 20.94 11.97
C SER A 160 5.78 20.22 11.09
N ARG A 161 7.07 20.53 11.23
CA ARG A 161 8.14 19.79 10.55
C ARG A 161 8.05 18.28 10.84
N LEU A 162 7.76 17.89 12.08
CA LEU A 162 7.61 16.49 12.50
C LEU A 162 6.45 15.79 11.77
N GLY A 163 5.29 16.42 11.71
CA GLY A 163 4.12 15.87 11.02
C GLY A 163 4.35 15.76 9.51
N ARG A 164 4.99 16.76 8.90
CA ARG A 164 5.34 16.74 7.47
C ARG A 164 6.33 15.64 7.14
N THR A 165 7.40 15.48 7.93
CA THR A 165 8.36 14.39 7.75
C THR A 165 7.70 13.03 7.96
N GLY A 166 6.84 12.90 8.98
CA GLY A 166 6.08 11.66 9.21
C GLY A 166 5.21 11.26 8.01
N LEU A 167 4.48 12.21 7.43
CA LEU A 167 3.66 11.95 6.23
C LEU A 167 4.50 11.60 4.99
N VAL A 168 5.69 12.22 4.83
CA VAL A 168 6.62 11.89 3.73
C VAL A 168 7.19 10.48 3.90
N ILE A 169 7.69 10.15 5.10
CA ILE A 169 8.19 8.81 5.44
C ILE A 169 7.09 7.78 5.22
N SER A 170 5.87 8.09 5.65
CA SER A 170 4.74 7.18 5.51
C SER A 170 4.46 6.87 4.04
N LEU A 171 4.40 7.91 3.20
CA LEU A 171 4.15 7.78 1.76
C LEU A 171 5.26 7.00 1.04
N VAL A 172 6.53 7.30 1.33
CA VAL A 172 7.66 6.56 0.76
C VAL A 172 7.60 5.10 1.19
N GLY A 173 7.27 4.84 2.46
CA GLY A 173 7.09 3.50 3.00
C GLY A 173 5.98 2.72 2.29
N THR A 174 4.80 3.32 2.08
CA THR A 174 3.72 2.63 1.37
C THR A 174 4.06 2.35 -0.09
N VAL A 175 4.76 3.26 -0.78
CA VAL A 175 5.25 3.02 -2.16
C VAL A 175 6.26 1.86 -2.18
N ALA A 176 7.23 1.84 -1.26
CA ALA A 176 8.18 0.74 -1.14
C ALA A 176 7.45 -0.59 -0.85
N ALA A 177 6.42 -0.57 0.01
CA ALA A 177 5.60 -1.74 0.31
C ALA A 177 4.84 -2.26 -0.92
N VAL A 178 4.30 -1.37 -1.76
CA VAL A 178 3.67 -1.77 -3.04
C VAL A 178 4.69 -2.48 -3.93
N VAL A 179 5.89 -1.91 -4.07
CA VAL A 179 6.97 -2.50 -4.89
C VAL A 179 7.37 -3.87 -4.34
N GLY A 180 7.53 -4.02 -3.03
CA GLY A 180 7.81 -5.30 -2.38
C GLY A 180 6.70 -6.33 -2.59
N ALA A 181 5.43 -5.94 -2.44
CA ALA A 181 4.29 -6.82 -2.65
C ALA A 181 4.15 -7.30 -4.11
N ILE A 182 4.40 -6.41 -5.09
CA ILE A 182 4.43 -6.79 -6.51
C ILE A 182 5.61 -7.73 -6.78
N GLY A 183 6.79 -7.43 -6.23
CA GLY A 183 7.98 -8.26 -6.35
C GLY A 183 7.74 -9.70 -5.88
N LEU A 184 7.11 -9.87 -4.71
CA LEU A 184 6.71 -11.18 -4.18
C LEU A 184 5.73 -11.93 -5.09
N GLY A 185 4.87 -11.21 -5.81
CA GLY A 185 3.93 -11.82 -6.75
C GLY A 185 4.59 -12.33 -8.04
N ILE A 186 5.80 -11.87 -8.36
CA ILE A 186 6.52 -12.23 -9.58
C ILE A 186 7.62 -13.24 -9.29
N VAL A 187 8.39 -13.03 -8.21
CA VAL A 187 9.52 -13.89 -7.85
C VAL A 187 9.46 -14.15 -6.35
N ASP A 188 9.43 -15.42 -5.95
CA ASP A 188 9.44 -15.80 -4.54
C ASP A 188 10.88 -15.72 -3.98
N GLN A 189 11.29 -14.50 -3.61
CA GLN A 189 12.67 -14.20 -3.20
C GLN A 189 12.70 -13.33 -1.93
N SER A 190 13.63 -13.65 -1.03
CA SER A 190 13.88 -12.98 0.25
C SER A 190 13.94 -11.42 0.21
N PRO A 191 14.60 -10.75 -0.76
CA PRO A 191 14.66 -9.28 -0.79
C PRO A 191 13.30 -8.60 -0.95
N TRP A 192 12.32 -9.22 -1.62
CA TRP A 192 10.99 -8.61 -1.79
C TRP A 192 10.19 -8.62 -0.51
N TRP A 193 10.30 -9.70 0.25
CA TRP A 193 9.74 -9.79 1.58
C TRP A 193 10.32 -8.71 2.49
N GLN A 194 11.64 -8.52 2.46
CA GLN A 194 12.30 -7.45 3.22
C GLN A 194 11.84 -6.06 2.78
N THR A 195 11.73 -5.83 1.46
CA THR A 195 11.27 -4.54 0.92
C THR A 195 9.83 -4.24 1.34
N LEU A 196 8.94 -5.25 1.29
CA LEU A 196 7.57 -5.14 1.77
C LEU A 196 7.54 -4.78 3.25
N MET A 197 8.24 -5.55 4.08
CA MET A 197 8.24 -5.36 5.54
C MET A 197 8.86 -4.03 5.97
N LEU A 198 9.99 -3.63 5.36
CA LEU A 198 10.60 -2.32 5.60
C LEU A 198 9.69 -1.19 5.15
N GLY A 199 9.03 -1.33 4.00
CA GLY A 199 8.05 -0.36 3.50
C GLY A 199 6.88 -0.18 4.45
N VAL A 200 6.25 -1.28 4.89
CA VAL A 200 5.15 -1.24 5.88
C VAL A 200 5.63 -0.63 7.20
N THR A 201 6.80 -1.01 7.68
CA THR A 201 7.37 -0.47 8.93
C THR A 201 7.62 1.03 8.84
N ALA A 202 8.20 1.51 7.73
CA ALA A 202 8.35 2.94 7.47
C ALA A 202 6.99 3.65 7.37
N ALA A 203 6.00 3.02 6.73
CA ALA A 203 4.63 3.53 6.65
C ALA A 203 4.04 3.78 8.04
N MET A 204 4.17 2.79 8.93
CA MET A 204 3.69 2.84 10.31
C MET A 204 4.46 3.85 11.17
N LEU A 205 5.78 3.90 11.06
CA LEU A 205 6.60 4.92 11.73
C LEU A 205 6.18 6.33 11.33
N GLY A 206 5.99 6.56 10.04
CA GLY A 206 5.52 7.84 9.52
C GLY A 206 4.15 8.26 10.08
N LEU A 207 3.22 7.31 10.19
CA LEU A 207 1.90 7.54 10.81
C LEU A 207 2.00 7.84 12.31
N VAL A 208 2.88 7.17 13.05
CA VAL A 208 3.12 7.48 14.47
C VAL A 208 3.66 8.89 14.65
N LEU A 209 4.67 9.29 13.86
CA LEU A 209 5.23 10.64 13.91
C LEU A 209 4.17 11.71 13.57
N PHE A 210 3.34 11.45 12.56
CA PHE A 210 2.20 12.31 12.25
C PHE A 210 1.18 12.35 13.38
N GLY A 211 0.89 11.21 14.01
CA GLY A 211 -0.02 11.11 15.15
C GLY A 211 0.43 11.91 16.37
N ILE A 212 1.73 11.92 16.67
CA ILE A 212 2.31 12.76 17.72
C ILE A 212 2.07 14.25 17.42
N ASP A 213 2.29 14.68 16.17
CA ASP A 213 2.01 16.06 15.75
C ASP A 213 0.51 16.39 15.82
N ALA A 214 -0.34 15.45 15.39
CA ALA A 214 -1.80 15.57 15.44
C ALA A 214 -2.33 15.70 16.87
N GLN A 215 -1.75 14.97 17.83
CA GLN A 215 -2.12 15.08 19.24
C GLN A 215 -1.72 16.44 19.82
N ARG A 216 -0.55 16.97 19.45
CA ARG A 216 -0.07 18.30 19.89
C ARG A 216 -0.91 19.43 19.31
N LYS A 217 -1.23 19.37 18.02
CA LYS A 217 -1.93 20.42 17.28
C LYS A 217 -3.45 20.26 17.22
N LYS A 218 -3.99 19.13 17.71
CA LYS A 218 -5.41 18.77 17.70
C LYS A 218 -6.06 18.89 16.31
N PHE A 219 -5.45 18.27 15.29
CA PHE A 219 -5.93 18.35 13.90
C PHE A 219 -7.35 17.80 13.70
N PHE A 220 -7.73 16.84 14.52
CA PHE A 220 -9.03 16.20 14.49
C PHE A 220 -9.86 16.69 15.69
N SER A 221 -11.16 16.88 15.46
CA SER A 221 -12.11 17.24 16.51
C SER A 221 -12.19 16.19 17.62
N THR A 222 -11.99 14.92 17.25
CA THR A 222 -11.96 13.77 18.16
C THR A 222 -10.86 12.80 17.72
N ALA A 223 -10.36 11.99 18.66
CA ALA A 223 -9.47 10.86 18.38
C ALA A 223 -8.14 11.20 17.66
N ASN A 224 -7.44 12.27 18.08
CA ASN A 224 -6.12 12.63 17.55
C ASN A 224 -5.03 11.55 17.69
N PHE A 225 -5.25 10.56 18.55
CA PHE A 225 -4.33 9.44 18.79
C PHE A 225 -4.44 8.32 17.74
N LEU A 226 -5.43 8.35 16.82
CA LEU A 226 -5.65 7.27 15.86
C LEU A 226 -4.42 6.92 15.01
N PRO A 227 -3.64 7.87 14.45
CA PRO A 227 -2.44 7.50 13.71
C PRO A 227 -1.36 6.81 14.57
N ILE A 228 -1.31 7.13 15.87
CA ILE A 228 -0.44 6.42 16.83
C ILE A 228 -0.95 5.00 17.04
N LEU A 229 -2.27 4.83 17.22
CA LEU A 229 -2.90 3.52 17.41
C LEU A 229 -2.66 2.58 16.23
N ILE A 230 -2.58 3.12 15.01
CA ILE A 230 -2.32 2.33 13.79
C ILE A 230 -0.88 1.78 13.81
N GLY A 231 0.12 2.63 14.04
CA GLY A 231 1.52 2.23 13.83
C GLY A 231 2.24 1.70 15.07
N LEU A 232 1.88 2.14 16.28
CA LEU A 232 2.61 1.79 17.50
C LEU A 232 2.55 0.28 17.82
N PRO A 233 1.40 -0.41 17.71
CA PRO A 233 1.35 -1.86 17.95
C PRO A 233 2.26 -2.64 16.99
N TRP A 234 2.31 -2.25 15.71
CA TRP A 234 3.18 -2.88 14.72
C TRP A 234 4.66 -2.72 15.07
N LEU A 235 5.08 -1.50 15.43
CA LEU A 235 6.47 -1.22 15.82
C LEU A 235 6.86 -1.94 17.11
N ALA A 236 5.93 -2.02 18.08
CA ALA A 236 6.15 -2.75 19.32
C ALA A 236 6.31 -4.26 19.06
N LEU A 237 5.50 -4.83 18.17
CA LEU A 237 5.60 -6.23 17.76
C LEU A 237 6.95 -6.51 17.09
N LEU A 238 7.37 -5.66 16.15
CA LEU A 238 8.67 -5.80 15.47
C LEU A 238 9.84 -5.71 16.46
N LEU A 239 9.80 -4.75 17.38
CA LEU A 239 10.84 -4.62 18.40
C LEU A 239 10.88 -5.83 19.34
N ALA A 240 9.72 -6.34 19.76
CA ALA A 240 9.63 -7.52 20.59
C ALA A 240 10.19 -8.77 19.89
N ASP A 241 9.92 -8.93 18.59
CA ASP A 241 10.44 -10.02 17.76
C ASP A 241 11.97 -9.97 17.67
N ILE A 242 12.53 -8.81 17.36
CA ILE A 242 13.99 -8.58 17.33
C ILE A 242 14.63 -8.86 18.69
N LEU A 243 14.03 -8.37 19.77
CA LEU A 243 14.54 -8.60 21.13
C LEU A 243 14.49 -10.07 21.53
N LEU A 244 13.41 -10.77 21.17
CA LEU A 244 13.25 -12.19 21.46
C LEU A 244 14.33 -13.01 20.75
N ASP A 245 14.57 -12.75 19.46
CA ASP A 245 15.61 -13.42 18.67
C ASP A 245 17.02 -13.18 19.24
N VAL A 246 17.33 -11.94 19.63
CA VAL A 246 18.60 -11.57 20.27
C VAL A 246 18.80 -12.29 21.60
N VAL A 247 17.74 -12.45 22.40
CA VAL A 247 17.82 -13.04 23.76
C VAL A 247 17.87 -14.56 23.72
N THR A 248 17.03 -15.21 22.91
CA THR A 248 16.92 -16.67 22.90
C THR A 248 17.96 -17.33 22.00
N LYS A 249 18.50 -16.62 20.99
CA LYS A 249 19.35 -17.15 19.90
C LYS A 249 18.72 -18.33 19.15
N VAL A 250 17.43 -18.55 19.37
CA VAL A 250 16.61 -19.53 18.68
C VAL A 250 15.62 -18.70 17.90
N ASN A 251 15.44 -19.01 16.61
CA ASN A 251 14.49 -18.34 15.73
C ASN A 251 13.05 -18.56 16.23
N SER A 252 12.70 -17.83 17.27
CA SER A 252 11.50 -17.99 18.08
C SER A 252 10.52 -16.95 17.58
N GLN A 253 9.48 -17.40 16.92
CA GLN A 253 8.43 -16.50 16.46
C GLN A 253 7.56 -16.10 17.64
N LEU A 254 7.15 -14.83 17.68
CA LEU A 254 6.11 -14.40 18.60
C LEU A 254 4.83 -15.23 18.40
N PRO A 255 4.04 -15.45 19.46
CA PRO A 255 2.77 -16.17 19.34
C PRO A 255 1.85 -15.54 18.30
N ASP A 256 1.20 -16.36 17.46
CA ASP A 256 0.26 -15.92 16.42
C ASP A 256 -0.83 -14.97 16.95
N ILE A 257 -1.23 -15.15 18.21
CA ILE A 257 -2.22 -14.29 18.87
C ILE A 257 -1.75 -12.84 19.00
N ALA A 258 -0.45 -12.60 19.22
CA ALA A 258 0.12 -11.25 19.31
C ALA A 258 0.08 -10.56 17.94
N PHE A 259 0.41 -11.29 16.87
CA PHE A 259 0.29 -10.81 15.50
C PHE A 259 -1.17 -10.50 15.13
N ALA A 260 -2.11 -11.39 15.49
CA ALA A 260 -3.54 -11.20 15.22
C ALA A 260 -4.10 -9.96 15.94
N ILE A 261 -3.79 -9.77 17.23
CA ILE A 261 -4.22 -8.60 18.00
C ILE A 261 -3.65 -7.31 17.39
N THR A 262 -2.35 -7.29 17.10
CA THR A 262 -1.67 -6.13 16.49
C THR A 262 -2.31 -5.75 15.16
N THR A 263 -2.58 -6.74 14.32
CA THR A 263 -3.23 -6.54 13.03
C THR A 263 -4.65 -6.02 13.19
N ALA A 264 -5.44 -6.59 14.11
CA ALA A 264 -6.80 -6.14 14.38
C ALA A 264 -6.86 -4.68 14.85
N VAL A 265 -5.96 -4.28 15.75
CA VAL A 265 -5.84 -2.88 16.21
C VAL A 265 -5.46 -1.95 15.05
N THR A 266 -4.53 -2.37 14.21
CA THR A 266 -4.10 -1.61 13.02
C THR A 266 -5.26 -1.41 12.05
N ILE A 267 -6.00 -2.47 11.73
CA ILE A 267 -7.18 -2.43 10.85
C ILE A 267 -8.26 -1.53 11.40
N PHE A 268 -8.59 -1.66 12.69
CA PHE A 268 -9.56 -0.80 13.35
C PHE A 268 -9.14 0.68 13.28
N GLY A 269 -7.87 0.97 13.57
CA GLY A 269 -7.30 2.31 13.47
C GLY A 269 -7.42 2.88 12.04
N LEU A 270 -7.10 2.09 11.01
CA LEU A 270 -7.21 2.49 9.60
C LEU A 270 -8.65 2.80 9.20
N ILE A 271 -9.60 1.96 9.58
CA ILE A 271 -11.03 2.17 9.32
C ILE A 271 -11.52 3.43 10.04
N ALA A 272 -11.21 3.57 11.33
CA ALA A 272 -11.64 4.72 12.12
C ALA A 272 -11.05 6.04 11.58
N LEU A 273 -9.75 6.06 11.27
CA LEU A 273 -9.08 7.23 10.71
C LEU A 273 -9.60 7.57 9.32
N GLY A 274 -9.82 6.56 8.48
CA GLY A 274 -10.39 6.71 7.15
C GLY A 274 -11.80 7.30 7.17
N VAL A 275 -12.68 6.79 8.04
CA VAL A 275 -14.03 7.32 8.23
C VAL A 275 -14.00 8.75 8.77
N LEU A 276 -13.10 9.05 9.71
CA LEU A 276 -12.94 10.40 10.26
C LEU A 276 -12.46 11.39 9.18
N LEU A 277 -11.49 10.98 8.37
CA LEU A 277 -11.01 11.74 7.22
C LEU A 277 -12.12 11.96 6.18
N ALA A 278 -12.98 10.96 5.96
CA ALA A 278 -14.10 11.06 5.03
C ALA A 278 -15.25 11.93 5.52
N ARG A 279 -15.46 12.02 6.83
CA ARG A 279 -16.56 12.79 7.43
C ARG A 279 -16.24 14.26 7.63
N SER A 280 -14.97 14.64 7.68
CA SER A 280 -14.63 16.02 7.91
C SER A 280 -15.14 16.93 6.80
N THR A 281 -16.09 17.78 7.14
CA THR A 281 -16.43 18.93 6.32
C THR A 281 -15.24 19.87 6.29
N THR A 282 -14.79 20.22 5.09
CA THR A 282 -13.98 21.41 4.87
C THR A 282 -14.84 22.60 5.30
N LYS A 283 -14.80 22.97 6.59
CA LYS A 283 -15.07 24.37 6.94
C LYS A 283 -14.12 25.16 6.08
N SER A 284 -14.66 25.95 5.15
CA SER A 284 -13.88 26.86 4.34
C SER A 284 -12.96 27.61 5.29
N MET A 285 -11.65 27.41 5.16
CA MET A 285 -10.67 28.27 5.81
C MET A 285 -10.85 29.63 5.14
N THR A 286 -11.76 30.45 5.67
CA THR A 286 -11.74 31.87 5.40
C THR A 286 -10.37 32.36 5.83
N PRO A 287 -9.58 32.99 4.94
CA PRO A 287 -8.29 33.54 5.33
C PRO A 287 -8.55 34.52 6.47
N ALA A 288 -7.85 34.31 7.59
CA ALA A 288 -7.83 35.31 8.66
C ALA A 288 -7.13 36.54 8.07
N THR A 289 -7.93 37.56 7.75
CA THR A 289 -7.48 38.90 7.37
C THR A 289 -6.83 39.60 8.54
#